data_AF-A0AAV8EI92-F1
#
_entry.id   AF-A0AAV8EI92-F1
#
_cell.length_a   1.000
_cell.length_b   1.000
_cell.length_c   1.000
_cell.angle_alpha   90.00
_cell.angle_beta   90.00
_cell.angle_gamma   90.00
#
_symmetry.space_group_name_H-M   'P 1'
#
loop_
_entity.id
_entity.type
_entity.pdbx_description
1 polymer ?
#
loop_
_entity_poly.entity_id
_entity_poly.type
_entity_poly.pdbx_seq_one_letter_code
_entity_poly.pdbx_strand_id
1 'polypeptide(L)'
;MQIKMDQYKLKQLKFEDYLSFFHDHRAENLTCSQLNQILFMHGFVKLTNHTKEDAMNAVYSLNAAIPTRSTINDSTCRPTSPLSLEEMKRGIREIEWEECPIGSVVSFKPMG
;
A
#
# COMPACT_ATOMS: atom_id res chain seq x y z
N MET A 1 18.43 15.41 21.06
CA MET A 1 17.90 16.02 19.82
C MET A 1 16.39 15.81 19.82
N GLN A 2 15.62 16.73 20.41
CA GLN A 2 14.16 16.67 20.40
C GLN A 2 13.69 16.98 18.97
N ILE A 3 13.20 15.96 18.25
CA ILE A 3 12.42 16.20 17.03
C ILE A 3 11.11 16.82 17.50
N LYS A 4 10.98 18.14 17.37
CA LYS A 4 9.73 18.86 17.64
C LYS A 4 8.67 18.37 16.65
N MET A 5 7.79 17.47 17.10
CA MET A 5 6.62 16.98 16.35
C MET A 5 5.46 18.00 16.30
N ASP A 6 5.68 19.25 16.72
CA ASP A 6 4.62 20.25 16.95
C ASP A 6 4.43 21.29 15.83
N GLN A 7 5.02 21.14 14.65
CA GLN A 7 5.01 22.23 13.65
C GLN A 7 4.09 22.05 12.45
N TYR A 8 3.30 20.97 12.36
CA TYR A 8 2.25 20.92 11.35
C TYR A 8 1.08 20.08 11.84
N LYS A 9 -0.07 20.73 12.09
CA LYS A 9 -1.37 20.08 11.85
C LYS A 9 -1.46 19.81 10.34
N LEU A 10 -0.66 18.88 9.83
CA LEU A 10 -0.87 18.32 8.50
C LEU A 10 -2.26 17.72 8.55
N LYS A 11 -3.13 18.09 7.60
CA LYS A 11 -4.35 17.32 7.37
C LYS A 11 -3.91 15.87 7.21
N GLN A 12 -4.25 15.05 8.20
CA GLN A 12 -3.97 13.63 8.16
C GLN A 12 -4.71 13.05 6.96
N LEU A 13 -4.01 12.20 6.21
CA LEU A 13 -4.63 11.42 5.16
C LEU A 13 -5.69 10.51 5.80
N LYS A 14 -6.94 10.64 5.34
CA LYS A 14 -8.00 9.73 5.77
C LYS A 14 -7.85 8.40 5.07
N PHE A 15 -8.33 7.33 5.70
CA PHE A 15 -8.26 6.00 5.12
C PHE A 15 -9.08 5.89 3.82
N GLU A 16 -10.22 6.57 3.75
CA GLU A 16 -11.08 6.60 2.57
C GLU A 16 -10.42 7.32 1.38
N ASP A 17 -9.70 8.42 1.67
CA ASP A 17 -8.93 9.16 0.67
C ASP A 17 -7.74 8.33 0.15
N TYR A 18 -7.14 7.52 1.02
CA TYR A 18 -6.07 6.59 0.68
C TYR A 18 -6.58 5.42 -0.18
N LEU A 19 -7.70 4.80 0.20
CA LEU A 19 -8.30 3.72 -0.57
C LEU A 19 -8.78 4.20 -1.95
N SER A 20 -9.46 5.35 -2.01
CA SER A 20 -9.93 5.92 -3.29
C SER A 20 -8.77 6.24 -4.24
N PHE A 21 -7.60 6.65 -3.72
CA PHE A 21 -6.39 6.77 -4.53
C PHE A 21 -5.99 5.43 -5.17
N PHE A 22 -5.97 4.33 -4.41
CA PHE A 22 -5.59 3.01 -4.93
C PHE A 22 -6.62 2.39 -5.87
N HIS A 23 -7.90 2.71 -5.70
CA HIS A 23 -8.97 2.22 -6.57
C HIS A 23 -9.06 3.01 -7.88
N ASP A 24 -9.11 4.34 -7.79
CA ASP A 24 -9.43 5.19 -8.94
C ASP A 24 -8.20 5.89 -9.53
N HIS A 25 -7.01 5.77 -8.90
CA HIS A 25 -5.80 6.51 -9.28
C HIS A 25 -6.06 8.02 -9.36
N ARG A 26 -6.92 8.56 -8.49
CA ARG A 26 -7.26 9.99 -8.45
C ARG A 26 -6.57 10.68 -7.29
N ALA A 27 -5.33 11.12 -7.52
CA ALA A 27 -4.55 11.91 -6.56
C ALA A 27 -4.88 13.42 -6.59
N GLU A 28 -5.73 13.87 -7.53
CA GLU A 28 -6.06 15.28 -7.76
C GLU A 28 -6.58 15.99 -6.51
N ASN A 29 -7.40 15.29 -5.71
CA ASN A 29 -8.02 15.79 -4.48
C ASN A 29 -7.07 15.75 -3.27
N LEU A 30 -5.91 15.11 -3.39
CA LEU A 30 -4.93 15.02 -2.31
C LEU A 30 -4.03 16.25 -2.30
N THR A 31 -3.67 16.69 -1.10
CA THR A 31 -2.65 17.73 -0.90
C THR A 31 -1.24 17.14 -1.04
N CYS A 32 -0.24 17.97 -1.33
CA CYS A 32 1.17 17.54 -1.37
C CYS A 32 1.61 16.87 -0.03
N SER A 33 1.08 17.34 1.10
CA SER A 33 1.27 16.68 2.40
C SER A 33 0.71 15.26 2.45
N GLN A 34 -0.50 15.06 1.92
CA GLN A 34 -1.14 13.73 1.87
C GLN A 34 -0.41 12.79 0.92
N LEU A 35 0.05 13.27 -0.23
CA LEU A 35 0.90 12.49 -1.15
C LEU A 35 2.21 12.06 -0.49
N ASN A 36 2.84 12.96 0.27
CA ASN A 36 4.03 12.63 1.07
C ASN A 36 3.73 11.62 2.19
N GLN A 37 2.53 11.64 2.77
CA GLN A 37 2.11 10.60 3.72
C GLN A 37 1.99 9.24 3.04
N ILE A 38 1.46 9.18 1.81
CA ILE A 38 1.40 7.94 1.01
C ILE A 38 2.81 7.42 0.73
N LEU A 39 3.69 8.24 0.15
CA LEU A 39 5.09 7.87 -0.11
C LEU A 39 5.78 7.33 1.15
N PHE A 40 5.58 8.01 2.28
CA PHE A 40 6.15 7.59 3.56
C PHE A 40 5.61 6.23 4.04
N MET A 41 4.31 5.95 3.90
CA MET A 41 3.73 4.63 4.23
C MET A 41 4.31 3.50 3.38
N HIS A 42 4.75 3.80 2.16
CA HIS A 42 5.42 2.86 1.26
C HIS A 42 6.96 2.87 1.39
N GLY A 43 7.51 3.55 2.40
CA GLY A 43 8.94 3.52 2.72
C GLY A 43 9.80 4.56 1.99
N PHE A 44 9.20 5.50 1.26
CA PHE A 44 9.93 6.56 0.55
C PHE A 44 10.15 7.80 1.41
N VAL A 45 11.24 8.52 1.13
CA VAL A 45 11.52 9.82 1.76
C VAL A 45 10.55 10.89 1.27
N LYS A 46 10.31 11.90 2.11
CA LYS A 46 9.44 13.03 1.78
C LYS A 46 10.07 13.89 0.69
N LEU A 47 9.26 14.29 -0.27
CA LEU A 47 9.61 15.20 -1.36
C LEU A 47 9.39 16.66 -0.93
N THR A 48 10.26 17.18 -0.06
CA THR A 48 10.10 18.53 0.54
C THR A 48 10.33 19.70 -0.42
N ASN A 49 11.10 19.51 -1.48
CA ASN A 49 11.47 20.56 -2.45
C ASN A 49 10.87 20.33 -3.84
N HIS A 50 9.84 19.49 -3.93
CA HIS A 50 9.22 19.11 -5.19
C HIS A 50 7.82 19.67 -5.31
N THR A 51 7.35 19.77 -6.56
CA THR A 51 5.99 20.23 -6.85
C THR A 51 4.95 19.18 -6.44
N LYS A 52 3.68 19.59 -6.34
CA LYS A 52 2.57 18.63 -6.16
C LYS A 52 2.55 17.62 -7.31
N GLU A 53 2.84 18.07 -8.53
CA GLU A 53 2.87 17.22 -9.72
C GLU A 53 3.95 16.14 -9.62
N ASP A 54 5.16 16.49 -9.18
CA ASP A 54 6.23 15.52 -8.91
C ASP A 54 5.79 14.48 -7.86
N ALA A 55 5.16 14.94 -6.77
CA ALA A 55 4.64 14.04 -5.75
C ALA A 55 3.52 13.14 -6.29
N MET A 56 2.62 13.66 -7.14
CA MET A 56 1.60 12.86 -7.81
C MET A 56 2.24 11.79 -8.71
N ASN A 57 3.20 12.19 -9.54
CA ASN A 57 3.91 11.27 -10.44
C ASN A 57 4.67 10.19 -9.67
N ALA A 58 5.32 10.55 -8.56
CA ALA A 58 5.98 9.58 -7.69
C ALA A 58 4.99 8.58 -7.07
N VAL A 59 3.84 9.07 -6.59
CA VAL A 59 2.79 8.19 -6.05
C VAL A 59 2.18 7.33 -7.17
N TYR A 60 1.99 7.84 -8.38
CA TYR A 60 1.55 7.04 -9.54
C TYR A 60 2.55 5.98 -9.99
N SER A 61 3.84 6.22 -9.76
CA SER A 61 4.89 5.23 -10.04
C SER A 61 4.97 4.12 -8.99
N LEU A 62 4.24 4.23 -7.88
CA LEU A 62 4.15 3.16 -6.90
C LEU A 62 3.40 1.98 -7.54
N ASN A 63 4.14 0.93 -7.92
CA ASN A 63 3.57 -0.39 -8.17
C ASN A 63 3.22 -1.08 -6.84
N ALA A 64 2.54 -0.36 -5.95
CA ALA A 64 2.17 -0.86 -4.65
C ALA A 64 0.86 -1.62 -4.76
N ALA A 65 0.81 -2.81 -4.14
CA ALA A 65 -0.42 -3.57 -4.01
C ALA A 65 -1.46 -2.72 -3.28
N ILE A 66 -2.72 -2.80 -3.73
CA ILE A 66 -3.85 -2.22 -3.01
C ILE A 66 -3.78 -2.77 -1.58
N PRO A 67 -3.82 -1.92 -0.55
CA PRO A 67 -3.76 -2.34 0.83
C PRO A 67 -5.06 -3.04 1.20
N THR A 68 -5.15 -4.33 0.85
CA THR A 68 -6.30 -5.16 1.16
C THR A 68 -6.23 -5.58 2.61
N ARG A 69 -7.27 -5.27 3.40
CA ARG A 69 -7.38 -5.78 4.77
C ARG A 69 -7.86 -7.22 4.74
N SER A 70 -6.98 -8.16 5.07
CA SER A 70 -7.27 -9.59 5.14
C SER A 70 -8.34 -9.99 6.18
N THR A 71 -8.74 -9.06 7.07
CA THR A 71 -9.72 -9.30 8.14
C THR A 71 -11.15 -8.90 7.81
N ILE A 72 -11.40 -8.18 6.71
CA ILE A 72 -12.76 -7.78 6.33
C ILE A 72 -13.19 -8.60 5.11
N ASN A 73 -14.32 -9.28 5.23
CA ASN A 73 -15.04 -9.90 4.12
C ASN A 73 -15.69 -8.82 3.24
N ASP A 74 -14.88 -7.89 2.73
CA ASP A 74 -15.32 -6.80 1.86
C ASP A 74 -15.09 -7.21 0.41
N SER A 75 -16.15 -7.18 -0.40
CA SER A 75 -16.14 -7.53 -1.82
C SER A 75 -15.29 -6.57 -2.68
N THR A 76 -14.82 -5.46 -2.07
CA THR A 76 -13.88 -4.49 -2.66
C THR A 76 -12.42 -4.96 -2.65
N CYS A 77 -12.05 -5.88 -1.74
CA CYS A 77 -10.74 -6.54 -1.72
C CYS A 77 -10.79 -7.84 -2.51
N ARG A 78 -10.81 -7.75 -3.84
CA ARG A 78 -10.68 -8.96 -4.67
C ARG A 78 -9.22 -9.36 -4.75
N PRO A 79 -8.82 -10.56 -4.30
CA PRO A 79 -7.49 -11.06 -4.58
C PRO A 79 -7.31 -11.11 -6.11
N THR A 80 -6.27 -10.43 -6.59
CA THR A 80 -5.79 -10.50 -7.97
C THR A 80 -5.22 -11.89 -8.20
N SER A 81 -6.11 -12.83 -8.51
CA SER A 81 -5.87 -14.26 -8.71
C SER A 81 -5.46 -15.07 -7.45
N PRO A 82 -5.95 -16.31 -7.31
CA PRO A 82 -5.51 -17.20 -6.24
C PRO A 82 -4.04 -17.61 -6.46
N LEU A 83 -3.22 -17.43 -5.43
CA LEU A 83 -1.79 -17.73 -5.46
C LEU A 83 -1.57 -19.25 -5.38
N SER A 84 -0.83 -19.84 -6.32
CA SER A 84 -0.59 -21.28 -6.31
C SER A 84 0.42 -21.70 -5.24
N LEU A 85 0.35 -22.97 -4.80
CA LEU A 85 1.29 -23.53 -3.82
C LEU A 85 2.75 -23.36 -4.26
N GLU A 86 3.04 -23.52 -5.56
CA GLU A 86 4.40 -23.44 -6.09
C GLU A 86 4.92 -22.00 -6.18
N GLU A 87 4.08 -21.03 -6.52
CA GLU A 87 4.45 -19.60 -6.51
C GLU A 87 4.77 -19.12 -5.10
N MET A 88 3.99 -19.55 -4.11
CA MET A 88 4.23 -19.23 -2.71
C MET A 88 5.53 -19.86 -2.21
N LYS A 89 5.77 -21.16 -2.48
CA LYS A 89 7.03 -21.83 -2.12
C LYS A 89 8.23 -21.11 -2.74
N ARG A 90 8.10 -20.65 -3.99
CA ARG A 90 9.15 -19.87 -4.66
C ARG A 90 9.41 -18.55 -3.94
N GLY A 91 8.37 -17.77 -3.64
CA GLY A 91 8.52 -16.49 -2.93
C GLY A 91 9.15 -16.65 -1.54
N ILE A 92 8.80 -17.71 -0.80
CA ILE A 92 9.40 -18.00 0.51
C ILE A 92 10.89 -18.36 0.42
N ARG A 93 11.30 -19.08 -0.64
CA ARG A 93 12.72 -19.33 -0.92
C ARG A 93 13.46 -18.04 -1.31
N GLU A 94 12.84 -17.17 -2.09
CA GLU A 94 13.44 -15.89 -2.51
C GLU A 94 13.77 -14.96 -1.33
N ILE A 95 12.99 -15.04 -0.24
CA ILE A 95 13.24 -14.29 1.00
C ILE A 95 14.01 -15.11 2.05
N GLU A 96 14.54 -16.28 1.66
CA GLU A 96 15.30 -17.19 2.52
C GLU A 96 14.57 -17.62 3.81
N TRP A 97 13.24 -17.61 3.81
CA TRP A 97 12.42 -17.95 4.97
C TRP A 97 12.08 -19.44 5.04
N GLU A 98 13.07 -20.29 4.79
CA GLU A 98 12.89 -21.75 4.71
C GLU A 98 12.60 -22.44 6.05
N GLU A 99 12.78 -21.72 7.17
CA GLU A 99 12.43 -22.20 8.51
C GLU A 99 10.92 -22.42 8.71
N CYS A 100 10.08 -21.93 7.79
CA CYS A 100 8.63 -22.11 7.82
C CYS A 100 8.19 -23.20 6.81
N PRO A 101 8.10 -24.49 7.21
CA PRO A 101 7.63 -25.54 6.32
C PRO A 101 6.14 -25.37 6.01
N ILE A 102 5.84 -25.10 4.73
CA ILE A 102 4.46 -24.85 4.31
C ILE A 102 3.78 -26.16 3.94
N GLY A 103 2.91 -26.66 4.82
CA GLY A 103 2.20 -27.92 4.63
C GLY A 103 0.99 -27.84 3.69
N SER A 104 0.28 -26.71 3.64
CA SER A 104 -0.91 -26.53 2.80
C SER A 104 -1.22 -25.07 2.52
N VAL A 105 -1.92 -24.81 1.42
CA VAL A 105 -2.47 -23.49 1.06
C VAL A 105 -3.96 -23.63 0.83
N VAL A 106 -4.74 -22.78 1.49
CA VAL A 106 -6.17 -22.67 1.24
C VAL A 106 -6.41 -21.34 0.51
N SER A 107 -6.84 -21.42 -0.74
CA SER A 107 -7.30 -20.26 -1.49
C SER A 107 -8.81 -20.14 -1.32
N PHE A 108 -9.27 -19.01 -0.78
CA PHE A 108 -10.69 -18.71 -0.72
C PHE A 108 -11.13 -18.09 -2.05
N LYS A 109 -12.05 -18.76 -2.74
CA LYS A 109 -12.70 -18.20 -3.92
C LYS A 109 -13.84 -17.29 -3.43
N PRO A 110 -13.89 -16.01 -3.81
CA PRO A 110 -15.02 -15.17 -3.46
C PRO A 110 -16.30 -15.77 -4.08
N MET A 111 -17.32 -15.98 -3.26
CA MET A 111 -18.67 -16.31 -3.74
C MET A 111 -19.21 -15.08 -4.48
N GLY A 112 -19.77 -15.32 -5.66
CA GLY A 112 -20.20 -14.30 -6.62
C GLY A 112 -21.36 -13.43 -6.15
#